data_AF-A0A933ZHH7-F1
#
_entry.id   AF-A0A933ZHH7-F1
#
_cell.length_a   1.000
_cell.length_b   1.000
_cell.length_c   1.000
_cell.angle_alpha   90.00
_cell.angle_beta   90.00
_cell.angle_gamma   90.00
#
_symmetry.space_group_name_H-M   'P 1'
#
loop_
_entity.id
_entity.type
_entity.pdbx_description
1 polymer ?
#
loop_
_entity_poly.entity_id
_entity_poly.type
_entity_poly.pdbx_seq_one_letter_code
_entity_poly.pdbx_strand_id
1 'polypeptide(L)'
;MPAAEVVKKVEEAGLTISTAHVHTIRSQTKRAASKGTKGKKPAAKKDSKPVAAAKAPKGPKARKASKKRAAPKASGKAKKPSKAEFVMSLPITTPVKEVVAAAAKAGITISENYVYIVRNRSKKGASTKAEPTKVVAKPSKAKAKARAKAKSEAPAHKAPASPAMSHEMVFVRLALDIGLQRAKDLLSAVDDKIAALVAAL
;
A
#
# COMPACT_ATOMS: atom_id res chain seq x y z
N MET A 1 23.02 -3.45 -26.47
CA MET A 1 21.98 -3.31 -27.50
C MET A 1 21.52 -1.86 -27.58
N PRO A 2 21.75 -1.14 -28.68
CA PRO A 2 21.07 0.13 -28.96
C PRO A 2 19.53 -0.01 -28.94
N ALA A 3 18.80 1.09 -28.77
CA ALA A 3 17.34 1.06 -28.72
C ALA A 3 16.72 0.55 -30.04
N ALA A 4 17.35 0.86 -31.18
CA ALA A 4 16.90 0.44 -32.51
C ALA A 4 16.87 -1.09 -32.68
N GLU A 5 17.89 -1.80 -32.19
CA GLU A 5 17.92 -3.28 -32.25
C GLU A 5 16.83 -3.93 -31.40
N VAL A 6 16.46 -3.30 -30.28
CA VAL A 6 15.38 -3.81 -29.42
C VAL A 6 14.04 -3.67 -30.11
N VAL A 7 13.80 -2.56 -30.82
CA VAL A 7 12.56 -2.36 -31.58
C VAL A 7 12.43 -3.43 -32.67
N LYS A 8 13.48 -3.69 -33.45
CA LYS A 8 13.47 -4.74 -34.49
C LYS A 8 13.10 -6.12 -33.95
N LYS A 9 13.72 -6.53 -32.84
CA LYS A 9 13.40 -7.82 -32.20
C LYS A 9 11.97 -7.92 -31.67
N VAL A 10 11.41 -6.79 -31.25
CA VAL A 10 10.04 -6.73 -30.73
C VAL A 10 9.03 -6.72 -31.88
N GLU A 11 9.36 -6.09 -33.00
CA GLU A 11 8.61 -6.15 -34.25
C GLU A 11 8.61 -7.57 -34.86
N GLU A 12 9.76 -8.26 -34.84
CA GLU A 12 9.86 -9.69 -35.22
C GLU A 12 8.96 -10.59 -34.35
N ALA A 13 8.71 -10.19 -33.10
CA ALA A 13 7.78 -10.87 -32.21
C ALA A 13 6.31 -10.44 -32.40
N GLY A 14 6.02 -9.61 -33.41
CA GLY A 14 4.67 -9.12 -33.71
C GLY A 14 4.16 -8.01 -32.78
N LEU A 15 5.05 -7.35 -32.03
CA LEU A 15 4.71 -6.25 -31.14
C LEU A 15 5.25 -4.93 -31.67
N THR A 16 4.42 -3.90 -31.68
CA THR A 16 4.86 -2.54 -32.02
C THR A 16 5.30 -1.80 -30.75
N ILE A 17 6.59 -1.45 -30.65
CA ILE A 17 7.11 -0.68 -29.52
C ILE A 17 7.89 0.54 -30.02
N SER A 18 7.64 1.71 -29.45
CA SER A 18 8.39 2.92 -29.85
C SER A 18 9.76 2.96 -29.20
N THR A 19 10.72 3.59 -29.88
CA THR A 19 12.06 3.88 -29.33
C THR A 19 11.99 4.66 -28.01
N ALA A 20 11.08 5.63 -27.89
CA ALA A 20 10.84 6.38 -26.65
C ALA A 20 10.41 5.47 -25.48
N HIS A 21 9.61 4.44 -25.77
CA HIS A 21 9.17 3.46 -24.78
C HIS A 21 10.34 2.59 -24.29
N VAL A 22 11.22 2.14 -25.20
CA VAL A 22 12.45 1.41 -24.84
C VAL A 22 13.35 2.23 -23.91
N HIS A 23 13.52 3.54 -24.21
CA HIS A 23 14.29 4.44 -23.35
C HIS A 23 13.66 4.60 -21.96
N THR A 24 12.34 4.67 -21.88
CA THR A 24 11.60 4.78 -20.62
C THR A 24 11.83 3.54 -19.75
N ILE A 25 11.66 2.34 -20.31
CA ILE A 25 11.90 1.07 -19.60
C ILE A 25 13.34 1.00 -19.09
N ARG A 26 14.34 1.34 -19.92
CA ARG A 26 15.74 1.36 -19.48
C ARG A 26 16.03 2.37 -18.38
N SER A 27 15.42 3.54 -18.44
CA SER A 27 15.59 4.55 -17.41
C SER A 27 15.05 4.07 -16.06
N GLN A 28 13.93 3.35 -16.07
CA GLN A 28 13.31 2.78 -14.87
C GLN A 28 14.15 1.65 -14.28
N THR A 29 14.67 0.73 -15.11
CA THR A 29 15.53 -0.36 -14.64
C THR A 29 16.85 0.14 -14.09
N LYS A 30 17.47 1.16 -14.70
CA LYS A 30 18.69 1.81 -14.17
C LYS A 30 18.43 2.48 -12.82
N ARG A 31 17.29 3.15 -12.65
CA ARG A 31 16.90 3.75 -11.36
C ARG A 31 16.64 2.70 -10.29
N ALA A 32 16.01 1.58 -10.64
CA ALA A 32 15.79 0.46 -9.73
C ALA A 32 17.11 -0.18 -9.28
N ALA A 33 18.06 -0.41 -10.20
CA ALA A 33 19.40 -0.92 -9.88
C ALA A 33 20.17 0.04 -8.95
N SER A 34 20.08 1.36 -9.19
CA SER A 34 20.79 2.35 -8.37
C SER A 34 20.21 2.53 -6.95
N LYS A 35 18.94 2.19 -6.74
CA LYS A 35 18.30 2.25 -5.41
C LYS A 35 18.57 1.02 -4.54
N GLY A 36 19.07 -0.08 -5.10
CA GLY A 36 19.35 -1.32 -4.37
C GLY A 36 20.69 -1.38 -3.62
N THR A 37 21.66 -0.53 -3.95
CA THR A 37 23.04 -0.64 -3.41
C THR A 37 23.43 0.42 -2.40
N LYS A 38 22.53 1.36 -2.05
CA LYS A 38 22.83 2.43 -1.08
C LYS A 38 22.39 2.03 0.34
N GLY A 39 23.08 1.06 0.95
CA GLY A 39 22.71 0.62 2.29
C GLY A 39 23.50 -0.50 2.96
N LYS A 40 24.74 -0.81 2.55
CA LYS A 40 25.63 -1.60 3.41
C LYS A 40 27.07 -1.13 3.25
N LYS A 41 27.42 -0.14 4.06
CA LYS A 41 28.80 0.27 4.31
C LYS A 41 29.55 -0.99 4.78
N PRO A 42 30.62 -1.47 4.10
CA PRO A 42 31.43 -2.54 4.65
C PRO A 42 32.07 -2.01 5.92
N ALA A 43 31.70 -2.60 7.06
CA ALA A 43 32.36 -2.35 8.32
C ALA A 43 33.82 -2.82 8.17
N ALA A 44 34.74 -1.87 8.14
CA ALA A 44 36.15 -2.13 8.28
C ALA A 44 36.34 -2.91 9.58
N LYS A 45 36.94 -4.11 9.46
CA LYS A 45 37.57 -4.82 10.57
C LYS A 45 38.56 -3.83 11.22
N LYS A 46 38.28 -3.45 12.46
CA LYS A 46 39.31 -2.98 13.38
C LYS A 46 39.48 -4.06 14.42
N ASP A 47 40.73 -4.45 14.54
CA ASP A 47 41.23 -5.49 15.40
C ASP A 47 40.87 -5.28 16.87
N SER A 48 40.65 -6.43 17.48
CA SER A 48 40.69 -6.78 18.90
C SER A 48 41.34 -5.78 19.86
N LYS A 49 40.58 -5.38 20.88
CA LYS A 49 41.07 -5.35 22.26
C LYS A 49 39.94 -5.70 23.25
N PRO A 50 40.06 -6.75 24.06
CA PRO A 50 39.07 -7.08 25.08
C PRO A 50 39.49 -6.45 26.41
N VAL A 51 38.65 -5.62 27.01
CA VAL A 51 38.72 -5.41 28.46
C VAL A 51 37.31 -5.20 29.01
N ALA A 52 37.02 -6.02 30.01
CA ALA A 52 35.81 -6.09 30.81
C ALA A 52 35.31 -4.73 31.32
N ALA A 53 33.98 -4.61 31.44
CA ALA A 53 33.32 -4.37 32.73
C ALA A 53 31.83 -4.08 32.52
N ALA A 54 31.03 -4.76 33.33
CA ALA A 54 29.58 -4.66 33.41
C ALA A 54 29.07 -3.21 33.53
N LYS A 55 27.94 -2.94 32.86
CA LYS A 55 26.89 -2.06 33.40
C LYS A 55 25.54 -2.34 32.74
N ALA A 56 24.59 -2.77 33.56
CA ALA A 56 23.22 -3.09 33.23
C ALA A 56 22.49 -1.96 32.47
N PRO A 57 21.56 -2.27 31.54
CA PRO A 57 20.71 -1.26 30.94
C PRO A 57 19.74 -0.72 31.99
N LYS A 58 19.98 0.53 32.42
CA LYS A 58 19.04 1.36 33.17
C LYS A 58 17.74 1.46 32.36
N GLY A 59 16.63 1.12 33.01
CA GLY A 59 15.29 1.04 32.42
C GLY A 59 14.78 2.34 31.76
N PRO A 60 13.66 2.27 31.03
CA PRO A 60 13.08 3.40 30.34
C PRO A 60 12.63 4.47 31.35
N LYS A 61 13.31 5.62 31.34
CA LYS A 61 12.87 6.83 32.05
C LYS A 61 11.48 7.23 31.55
N ALA A 62 10.48 6.99 32.40
CA ALA A 62 9.16 7.59 32.30
C ALA A 62 9.30 9.12 32.28
N ARG A 63 9.01 9.76 31.14
CA ARG A 63 8.88 11.21 31.06
C ARG A 63 7.51 11.59 31.64
N LYS A 64 7.49 11.97 32.92
CA LYS A 64 6.42 12.79 33.50
C LYS A 64 6.51 14.19 32.90
N ALA A 65 5.41 14.72 32.38
CA ALA A 65 4.92 16.08 32.65
C ALA A 65 3.75 16.39 31.71
N SER A 66 2.56 16.19 32.27
CA SER A 66 1.26 16.70 31.83
C SER A 66 1.32 18.21 31.55
N LYS A 67 1.34 18.59 30.27
CA LYS A 67 1.02 19.96 29.86
C LYS A 67 -0.50 20.07 29.88
N LYS A 68 -1.05 20.73 30.90
CA LYS A 68 -2.47 21.11 31.00
C LYS A 68 -2.89 21.72 29.66
N ARG A 69 -3.81 21.06 28.95
CA ARG A 69 -4.42 21.60 27.73
C ARG A 69 -5.31 22.76 28.16
N ALA A 70 -4.80 23.97 28.02
CA ALA A 70 -5.64 25.16 28.08
C ALA A 70 -6.68 25.06 26.95
N ALA A 71 -7.95 25.27 27.30
CA ALA A 71 -9.04 25.33 26.35
C ALA A 71 -8.73 26.39 25.26
N PRO A 72 -9.03 26.13 23.98
CA PRO A 72 -8.80 27.12 22.94
C PRO A 72 -9.74 28.31 23.19
N LYS A 73 -9.17 29.44 23.62
CA LYS A 73 -9.89 30.71 23.68
C LYS A 73 -10.29 31.09 22.25
N ALA A 74 -11.60 31.20 22.04
CA ALA A 74 -12.19 31.65 20.78
C ALA A 74 -11.86 33.13 20.55
N SER A 75 -10.70 33.41 19.97
CA SER A 75 -10.37 34.75 19.48
C SER A 75 -10.95 34.95 18.08
N GLY A 76 -12.05 35.70 18.02
CA GLY A 76 -12.82 36.06 16.82
C GLY A 76 -12.09 37.04 15.89
N LYS A 77 -10.99 36.62 15.30
CA LYS A 77 -10.51 37.19 14.03
C LYS A 77 -10.83 36.20 12.93
N ALA A 78 -11.43 36.67 11.84
CA ALA A 78 -11.66 35.88 10.63
C ALA A 78 -10.31 35.35 10.12
N LYS A 79 -9.94 34.15 10.55
CA LYS A 79 -8.69 33.50 10.18
C LYS A 79 -8.83 33.10 8.72
N LYS A 80 -7.80 33.40 7.91
CA LYS A 80 -7.68 32.82 6.58
C LYS A 80 -7.91 31.31 6.70
N PRO A 81 -8.76 30.70 5.85
CA PRO A 81 -9.09 29.30 5.96
C PRO A 81 -7.80 28.48 5.96
N SER A 82 -7.73 27.47 6.83
CA SER A 82 -6.56 26.62 6.88
C SER A 82 -6.42 25.85 5.55
N LYS A 83 -5.20 25.44 5.18
CA LYS A 83 -4.95 24.74 3.90
C LYS A 83 -5.89 23.54 3.69
N ALA A 84 -6.12 22.78 4.77
CA ALA A 84 -7.00 21.62 4.74
C ALA A 84 -8.47 22.01 4.57
N GLU A 85 -8.91 23.05 5.28
CA GLU A 85 -10.28 23.56 5.23
C GLU A 85 -10.63 24.12 3.84
N PHE A 86 -9.69 24.81 3.20
CA PHE A 86 -9.83 25.23 1.81
C PHE A 86 -9.98 24.05 0.83
N VAL A 87 -9.20 22.98 1.01
CA VAL A 87 -9.31 21.77 0.17
C VAL A 87 -10.63 21.03 0.42
N MET A 88 -11.12 21.06 1.66
CA MET A 88 -12.36 20.38 2.06
C MET A 88 -13.63 21.16 1.69
N SER A 89 -13.55 22.48 1.51
CA SER A 89 -14.70 23.29 1.07
C SER A 89 -14.99 23.13 -0.42
N LEU A 90 -14.05 22.59 -1.20
CA LEU A 90 -14.23 22.32 -2.62
C LEU A 90 -14.83 20.92 -2.87
N PRO A 91 -15.61 20.73 -3.94
CA PRO A 91 -16.11 19.42 -4.33
C PRO A 91 -14.99 18.39 -4.51
N ILE A 92 -15.27 17.13 -4.17
CA ILE A 92 -14.33 16.01 -4.37
C ILE A 92 -14.10 15.74 -5.87
N THR A 93 -15.07 16.07 -6.71
CA THR A 93 -15.03 15.92 -8.17
C THR A 93 -14.09 16.91 -8.85
N THR A 94 -13.76 18.04 -8.21
CA THR A 94 -12.88 19.05 -8.79
C THR A 94 -11.47 18.47 -8.99
N PRO A 95 -10.86 18.59 -10.19
CA PRO A 95 -9.53 18.05 -10.44
C PRO A 95 -8.48 18.74 -9.57
N VAL A 96 -7.46 17.98 -9.16
CA VAL A 96 -6.46 18.45 -8.19
C VAL A 96 -5.69 19.70 -8.67
N LYS A 97 -5.45 19.81 -9.98
CA LYS A 97 -4.79 20.97 -10.58
C LYS A 97 -5.59 22.26 -10.39
N GLU A 98 -6.91 22.19 -10.55
CA GLU A 98 -7.79 23.35 -10.33
C GLU A 98 -7.84 23.75 -8.86
N VAL A 99 -7.80 22.78 -7.94
CA VAL A 99 -7.72 23.05 -6.49
C VAL A 99 -6.44 23.82 -6.15
N VAL A 100 -5.29 23.43 -6.74
CA VAL A 100 -4.02 24.13 -6.52
C VAL A 100 -4.05 25.53 -7.12
N ALA A 101 -4.62 25.70 -8.31
CA ALA A 101 -4.79 27.01 -8.94
C ALA A 101 -5.71 27.93 -8.12
N ALA A 102 -6.84 27.40 -7.62
CA ALA A 102 -7.76 28.13 -6.75
C ALA A 102 -7.10 28.50 -5.41
N ALA A 103 -6.29 27.59 -4.84
CA ALA A 103 -5.54 27.87 -3.62
C ALA A 103 -4.51 28.97 -3.84
N ALA A 104 -3.80 28.96 -4.97
CA ALA A 104 -2.86 30.01 -5.34
C ALA A 104 -3.54 31.38 -5.47
N LYS A 105 -4.73 31.43 -6.07
CA LYS A 105 -5.57 32.66 -6.13
C LYS A 105 -5.98 33.15 -4.73
N ALA A 106 -6.20 32.24 -3.78
CA ALA A 106 -6.46 32.55 -2.39
C ALA A 106 -5.18 32.90 -1.57
N GLY A 107 -4.00 32.94 -2.21
CA GLY A 107 -2.71 33.18 -1.55
C GLY A 107 -2.23 32.00 -0.70
N ILE A 108 -2.71 30.79 -0.99
CA ILE A 108 -2.39 29.56 -0.27
C ILE A 108 -1.54 28.64 -1.16
N THR A 109 -0.30 28.41 -0.76
CA THR A 109 0.58 27.44 -1.43
C THR A 109 0.26 26.01 -0.96
N ILE A 110 -0.26 25.20 -1.88
CA ILE A 110 -0.64 23.79 -1.65
C ILE A 110 -0.01 22.90 -2.73
N SER A 111 0.51 21.73 -2.35
CA SER A 111 0.99 20.72 -3.30
C SER A 111 -0.12 19.73 -3.66
N GLU A 112 -0.05 19.15 -4.86
CA GLU A 112 -1.03 18.14 -5.31
C GLU A 112 -1.11 16.95 -4.34
N ASN A 113 0.05 16.49 -3.83
CA ASN A 113 0.10 15.40 -2.84
C ASN A 113 -0.65 15.75 -1.55
N TYR A 114 -0.58 17.01 -1.09
CA TYR A 114 -1.32 17.45 0.09
C TYR A 114 -2.84 17.38 -0.15
N VAL A 115 -3.31 17.78 -1.34
CA VAL A 115 -4.72 17.68 -1.72
C VAL A 115 -5.21 16.23 -1.65
N TYR A 116 -4.44 15.28 -2.20
CA TYR A 116 -4.76 13.85 -2.13
C TYR A 116 -4.83 13.34 -0.68
N ILE A 117 -3.86 13.70 0.17
CA ILE A 117 -3.84 13.28 1.57
C ILE A 117 -5.07 13.81 2.32
N VAL A 118 -5.42 15.10 2.15
CA VAL A 118 -6.57 15.71 2.81
C VAL A 118 -7.87 15.04 2.35
N ARG A 119 -8.06 14.84 1.04
CA ARG A 119 -9.24 14.16 0.48
C ARG A 119 -9.38 12.71 0.92
N ASN A 120 -8.27 11.99 1.04
CA ASN A 120 -8.31 10.60 1.51
C ASN A 120 -8.61 10.51 3.01
N ARG A 121 -8.18 11.50 3.80
CA ARG A 121 -8.50 11.58 5.22
C ARG A 121 -9.97 11.92 5.46
N SER A 122 -10.56 12.83 4.67
CA SER A 122 -11.98 13.16 4.81
C SER A 122 -12.89 11.98 4.47
N LYS A 123 -12.56 11.21 3.42
CA LYS A 123 -13.28 9.96 3.08
C LYS A 123 -13.27 8.93 4.21
N LYS A 124 -12.12 8.74 4.87
CA LYS A 124 -11.98 7.78 5.97
C LYS A 124 -12.57 8.27 7.29
N GLY A 125 -12.62 9.58 7.51
CA GLY A 125 -13.17 10.18 8.73
C GLY A 125 -14.70 10.23 8.77
N ALA A 126 -15.37 10.17 7.61
CA ALA A 126 -16.83 10.25 7.53
C ALA A 126 -17.54 8.96 7.99
N SER A 127 -16.90 7.79 7.93
CA SER A 127 -17.49 6.53 8.36
C SER A 127 -17.29 6.22 9.85
N THR A 128 -16.59 7.06 10.59
CA THR A 128 -16.46 6.95 12.05
C THR A 128 -16.65 8.31 12.67
N LYS A 129 -17.89 8.80 12.69
CA LYS A 129 -18.34 9.75 13.72
C LYS A 129 -18.44 8.99 15.05
N ALA A 130 -17.32 8.42 15.48
CA ALA A 130 -17.13 8.03 16.86
C ALA A 130 -16.91 9.35 17.59
N GLU A 131 -17.84 9.66 18.49
CA GLU A 131 -17.65 10.68 19.51
C GLU A 131 -16.25 10.55 20.13
N PRO A 132 -15.65 11.65 20.63
CA PRO A 132 -14.40 11.60 21.37
C PRO A 132 -14.63 10.90 22.71
N THR A 133 -14.81 9.58 22.70
CA THR A 133 -14.74 8.75 23.89
C THR A 133 -13.27 8.74 24.33
N LYS A 134 -13.06 9.56 25.36
CA LYS A 134 -11.98 9.49 26.35
C LYS A 134 -11.32 8.11 26.33
N VAL A 135 -10.16 8.02 25.69
CA VAL A 135 -9.36 6.78 25.61
C VAL A 135 -8.85 6.45 27.01
N VAL A 136 -9.61 5.62 27.72
CA VAL A 136 -9.13 4.89 28.89
C VAL A 136 -8.14 3.85 28.38
N ALA A 137 -7.02 3.78 29.08
CA ALA A 137 -5.84 3.03 28.70
C ALA A 137 -6.10 1.52 28.50
N LYS A 138 -5.28 0.94 27.61
CA LYS A 138 -4.93 -0.49 27.56
C LYS A 138 -4.72 -1.10 28.96
N PRO A 139 -5.02 -2.40 29.09
CA PRO A 139 -3.95 -3.36 29.39
C PRO A 139 -4.00 -4.54 28.40
N SER A 140 -2.95 -4.80 27.61
CA SER A 140 -1.84 -5.70 27.93
C SER A 140 -2.27 -7.13 28.29
N LYS A 141 -1.91 -8.05 27.39
CA LYS A 141 -1.91 -9.52 27.47
C LYS A 141 -1.65 -10.10 28.87
N ALA A 142 -2.44 -11.08 29.28
CA ALA A 142 -1.96 -12.30 29.94
C ALA A 142 -3.09 -13.35 30.13
N LYS A 143 -2.68 -14.62 30.05
CA LYS A 143 -3.39 -15.89 30.38
C LYS A 143 -4.46 -16.34 29.38
N ALA A 144 -4.28 -17.41 28.61
CA ALA A 144 -3.94 -18.82 28.91
C ALA A 144 -5.19 -19.70 28.78
N LYS A 145 -5.03 -20.73 27.93
CA LYS A 145 -5.83 -21.94 27.78
C LYS A 145 -6.82 -22.25 28.92
N ALA A 146 -8.08 -22.44 28.55
CA ALA A 146 -8.91 -23.51 29.09
C ALA A 146 -9.94 -23.96 28.02
N ARG A 147 -10.08 -25.29 27.91
CA ARG A 147 -10.92 -26.06 26.98
C ARG A 147 -12.42 -25.90 27.23
N ALA A 148 -13.20 -26.24 26.20
CA ALA A 148 -14.46 -27.02 26.16
C ALA A 148 -15.47 -26.32 25.23
N LYS A 149 -15.79 -26.82 24.03
CA LYS A 149 -16.60 -28.00 23.68
C LYS A 149 -18.07 -27.90 24.13
N ALA A 150 -18.89 -27.27 23.29
CA ALA A 150 -20.33 -27.48 23.04
C ALA A 150 -20.59 -26.80 21.68
N LYS A 151 -20.88 -27.46 20.54
CA LYS A 151 -21.96 -28.37 20.10
C LYS A 151 -23.37 -27.75 20.22
N SER A 152 -24.02 -27.62 19.04
CA SER A 152 -25.36 -27.11 18.68
C SER A 152 -25.63 -25.63 18.98
N GLU A 153 -26.12 -24.77 18.09
CA GLU A 153 -27.10 -24.93 17.00
C GLU A 153 -26.72 -24.13 15.74
N ALA A 154 -27.27 -24.55 14.61
CA ALA A 154 -27.09 -23.93 13.29
C ALA A 154 -27.80 -22.58 13.17
N PRO A 155 -27.09 -21.47 12.83
CA PRO A 155 -27.74 -20.28 12.31
C PRO A 155 -27.84 -20.37 10.79
N ALA A 156 -29.06 -20.19 10.28
CA ALA A 156 -29.37 -20.02 8.86
C ALA A 156 -28.36 -19.10 8.17
N HIS A 157 -27.80 -19.58 7.05
CA HIS A 157 -26.83 -18.88 6.23
C HIS A 157 -27.44 -17.64 5.58
N LYS A 158 -27.45 -16.52 6.31
CA LYS A 158 -27.56 -15.20 5.72
C LYS A 158 -26.30 -14.99 4.87
N ALA A 159 -26.47 -14.94 3.55
CA ALA A 159 -25.38 -14.80 2.59
C ALA A 159 -24.40 -13.69 3.04
N PRO A 160 -23.11 -14.00 3.27
CA PRO A 160 -22.15 -12.98 3.65
C PRO A 160 -22.00 -12.02 2.48
N ALA A 161 -22.36 -10.75 2.69
CA ALA A 161 -22.08 -9.66 1.76
C ALA A 161 -20.63 -9.77 1.30
N SER A 162 -20.42 -9.89 -0.01
CA SER A 162 -19.11 -10.17 -0.60
C SER A 162 -18.07 -9.18 -0.06
N PRO A 163 -17.02 -9.64 0.63
CA PRO A 163 -15.97 -8.75 1.08
C PRO A 163 -15.38 -8.09 -0.16
N ALA A 164 -15.28 -6.75 -0.16
CA ALA A 164 -14.62 -6.01 -1.22
C ALA A 164 -13.19 -6.57 -1.35
N MET A 165 -12.96 -7.38 -2.38
CA MET A 165 -11.70 -8.09 -2.58
C MET A 165 -10.61 -7.06 -2.85
N SER A 166 -9.47 -7.19 -2.16
CA SER A 166 -8.31 -6.35 -2.47
C SER A 166 -7.87 -6.59 -3.92
N HIS A 167 -7.31 -5.57 -4.57
CA HIS A 167 -6.78 -5.72 -5.93
C HIS A 167 -5.75 -6.86 -6.05
N GLU A 168 -5.02 -7.13 -4.97
CA GLU A 168 -4.08 -8.25 -4.88
C GLU A 168 -4.80 -9.61 -4.93
N MET A 169 -5.93 -9.77 -4.22
CA MET A 169 -6.75 -10.98 -4.31
C MET A 169 -7.39 -11.15 -5.69
N VAL A 170 -7.79 -10.05 -6.35
CA VAL A 170 -8.30 -10.08 -7.73
C VAL A 170 -7.21 -10.56 -8.68
N PHE A 171 -5.98 -10.05 -8.52
CA PHE A 171 -4.84 -10.48 -9.33
C PHE A 171 -4.48 -11.95 -9.11
N VAL A 172 -4.39 -12.41 -7.86
CA VAL A 172 -4.09 -13.82 -7.55
C VAL A 172 -5.16 -14.74 -8.14
N ARG A 173 -6.44 -14.37 -8.04
CA ARG A 173 -7.53 -15.14 -8.63
C ARG A 173 -7.41 -15.21 -10.16
N LEU A 174 -7.15 -14.08 -10.82
CA LEU A 174 -6.97 -14.04 -12.27
C LEU A 174 -5.78 -14.91 -12.71
N ALA A 175 -4.67 -14.87 -11.97
CA ALA A 175 -3.49 -15.68 -12.26
C ALA A 175 -3.79 -17.19 -12.13
N LEU A 176 -4.57 -17.59 -11.12
CA LEU A 176 -5.03 -18.96 -10.95
C LEU A 176 -5.97 -19.39 -12.09
N ASP A 177 -6.92 -18.54 -12.48
CA ASP A 177 -7.87 -18.84 -13.55
C ASP A 177 -7.14 -19.04 -14.90
N ILE A 178 -6.17 -18.17 -15.21
CA ILE A 178 -5.34 -18.30 -16.43
C ILE A 178 -4.47 -19.57 -16.37
N GLY A 179 -3.89 -19.87 -15.21
CA GLY A 179 -3.07 -21.07 -15.01
C GLY A 179 -3.88 -22.36 -15.18
N LEU A 180 -5.08 -22.41 -14.61
CA LEU A 180 -5.99 -23.56 -14.73
C LEU A 180 -6.47 -23.75 -16.17
N GLN A 181 -6.76 -22.66 -16.89
CA GLN A 181 -7.17 -22.76 -18.28
C GLN A 181 -6.05 -23.38 -19.15
N ARG A 182 -4.81 -22.90 -19.01
CA ARG A 182 -3.67 -23.49 -19.73
C ARG A 182 -3.42 -24.96 -19.38
N ALA A 183 -3.61 -25.34 -18.12
CA ALA A 183 -3.47 -26.73 -17.70
C ALA A 183 -4.53 -27.64 -18.38
N LYS A 184 -5.77 -27.14 -18.54
CA LYS A 184 -6.82 -27.86 -19.27
C LYS A 184 -6.49 -28.01 -20.75
N ASP A 185 -6.02 -26.95 -21.40
CA ASP A 185 -5.65 -26.99 -22.82
C ASP A 185 -4.49 -27.98 -23.09
N LEU A 186 -3.54 -28.08 -22.15
CA LEU A 186 -2.46 -29.06 -22.23
C LEU A 186 -2.96 -30.50 -22.05
N LEU A 187 -3.89 -30.72 -21.13
CA LEU A 187 -4.50 -32.05 -20.92
C LEU A 187 -5.31 -32.48 -22.14
N SER A 188 -6.15 -31.60 -22.70
CA SER A 188 -6.92 -31.92 -23.90
C SER A 188 -6.01 -32.25 -25.08
N ALA A 189 -4.90 -31.53 -25.26
CA ALA A 189 -3.94 -31.83 -26.31
C ALA A 189 -3.23 -33.19 -26.11
N VAL A 190 -3.09 -33.67 -24.87
CA VAL A 190 -2.57 -35.02 -24.59
C VAL A 190 -3.65 -36.07 -24.88
N ASP A 191 -4.89 -35.82 -24.46
CA ASP A 191 -6.02 -36.72 -24.72
C ASP A 191 -6.24 -36.91 -26.24
N ASP A 192 -6.16 -35.83 -27.02
CA ASP A 192 -6.26 -35.88 -28.49
C ASP A 192 -5.15 -36.75 -29.12
N LYS A 193 -3.92 -36.66 -28.60
CA LYS A 193 -2.80 -37.49 -29.07
C LYS A 193 -3.00 -38.96 -28.72
N ILE A 194 -3.51 -39.25 -27.52
CA ILE A 194 -3.82 -40.62 -27.11
C ILE A 194 -4.92 -41.18 -28.02
N ALA A 195 -5.99 -40.41 -28.27
CA ALA A 195 -7.06 -40.82 -29.17
C ALA A 195 -6.56 -41.12 -30.59
N ALA A 196 -5.67 -40.29 -31.12
CA ALA A 196 -5.05 -40.51 -32.43
C ALA A 196 -4.19 -41.79 -32.48
N LEU A 197 -3.44 -42.10 -31.42
CA LEU A 197 -2.66 -43.34 -31.31
C LEU A 197 -3.57 -44.57 -31.21
N VAL A 198 -4.67 -44.48 -30.45
CA VAL A 198 -5.65 -45.57 -30.34
C VAL A 198 -6.37 -45.81 -31.66
N ALA A 199 -6.70 -44.76 -32.42
CA ALA A 199 -7.35 -44.90 -33.72
C ALA A 199 -6.43 -45.46 -34.83
N ALA A 200 -5.11 -45.43 -34.62
CA ALA A 200 -4.12 -45.97 -35.54
C ALA A 200 -3.79 -47.45 -35.31
N LEU A 201 -4.30 -48.05 -34.21
CA LEU A 201 -4.20 -49.47 -33.88
C LEU A 201 -5.37 -50.25 -34.46
#